data_AF-A0A920N3N8-F1
#
_entry.id   AF-A0A920N3N8-F1
#
_cell.length_a   1.000
_cell.length_b   1.000
_cell.length_c   1.000
_cell.angle_alpha   90.00
_cell.angle_beta   90.00
_cell.angle_gamma   90.00
#
_symmetry.space_group_name_H-M   'P 1'
#
loop_
_entity.id
_entity.type
_entity.pdbx_description
1 polymer ?
#
loop_
_entity_poly.entity_id
_entity_poly.type
_entity_poly.pdbx_seq_one_letter_code
_entity_poly.pdbx_strand_id
1 'polypeptide(L)' 'MLRAGLIRQVMAGAYTYLPLGWRAVRKVKRLSARKWNEPVKFELFMPACPRPSCGNRPAGSTTTATP' A
#
# COMPACT_ATOMS: atom_id res chain seq x y z
N MET A 1 2.84 18.42 -11.97
CA MET A 1 2.12 17.96 -10.75
C MET A 1 1.77 19.14 -9.83
N LEU A 2 2.75 19.90 -9.31
CA LEU A 2 2.46 21.08 -8.46
C LEU A 2 1.73 22.21 -9.20
N ARG A 3 2.15 22.52 -10.43
CA ARG A 3 1.55 23.61 -11.24
C ARG A 3 0.24 23.24 -11.94
N ALA A 4 -0.04 21.94 -12.06
CA ALA A 4 -1.27 21.40 -12.66
C ALA A 4 -2.41 21.22 -11.63
N GLY A 5 -2.22 21.69 -10.39
CA GLY A 5 -3.22 21.55 -9.32
C GLY A 5 -3.48 20.10 -8.91
N LEU A 6 -2.52 19.19 -9.10
CA LEU A 6 -2.69 17.77 -8.80
C LEU A 6 -2.22 17.43 -7.38
N ILE A 7 -1.12 18.04 -6.93
CA ILE A 7 -0.48 17.74 -5.65
C ILE A 7 0.07 19.05 -5.05
N ARG A 8 -0.17 19.26 -3.74
CA ARG A 8 0.40 20.37 -2.96
C ARG A 8 1.27 19.82 -1.83
N GLN A 9 2.43 20.42 -1.59
CA GLN A 9 3.31 20.03 -0.50
C GLN A 9 2.81 20.61 0.83
N VAL A 10 2.70 19.80 1.88
CA VAL A 10 2.32 20.24 3.25
C VAL A 10 3.57 20.44 4.09
N MET A 11 4.46 19.45 4.09
CA MET A 11 5.76 19.44 4.78
C MET A 11 6.77 18.62 3.95
N ALA A 12 8.05 18.61 4.32
CA ALA A 12 9.04 17.76 3.67
C ALA A 12 8.60 16.28 3.74
N GLY A 13 8.36 15.66 2.58
CA GLY A 13 7.89 14.27 2.46
C GLY A 13 6.37 14.06 2.60
N ALA A 14 5.58 15.08 2.92
CA ALA A 14 4.11 14.97 3.03
C ALA A 14 3.41 15.79 1.94
N TYR A 15 2.57 15.12 1.15
CA TYR A 15 1.88 15.71 0.01
C TYR A 15 0.36 15.56 0.13
N THR A 16 -0.39 16.63 -0.13
CA THR A 16 -1.85 16.59 -0.27
C THR A 16 -2.24 16.39 -1.74
N TYR A 17 -3.17 15.48 -1.99
CA TYR A 17 -3.81 15.36 -3.29
C TYR A 17 -4.95 16.38 -3.41
N LEU A 18 -4.89 17.23 -4.43
CA LEU A 18 -5.97 18.15 -4.78
C LEU A 18 -7.08 17.38 -5.54
N PRO A 19 -8.31 17.91 -5.67
CA PRO A 19 -9.46 17.18 -6.22
C PRO A 19 -9.24 16.58 -7.61
N LEU A 20 -8.38 17.18 -8.43
CA LEU A 20 -7.96 16.66 -9.74
C LEU A 20 -7.04 15.44 -9.60
N GLY A 21 -6.04 15.49 -8.71
CA GLY A 21 -5.17 14.36 -8.40
C GLY A 21 -5.92 13.18 -7.78
N TRP A 22 -6.90 13.46 -6.91
CA TRP A 22 -7.71 12.42 -6.27
C TRP A 22 -8.57 11.61 -7.26
N ARG A 23 -9.02 12.22 -8.36
CA ARG A 23 -9.73 11.50 -9.44
C ARG A 23 -8.80 10.54 -10.19
N ALA A 24 -7.57 10.96 -10.44
CA ALA A 24 -6.56 10.12 -11.09
C ALA A 24 -6.20 8.90 -10.22
N VAL A 25 -5.94 9.10 -8.92
CA VAL A 25 -5.62 8.02 -7.97
C VAL A 25 -6.75 6.98 -7.91
N ARG A 26 -8.01 7.42 -7.87
CA ARG A 26 -9.16 6.48 -7.88
C ARG A 26 -9.28 5.68 -9.18
N LYS A 27 -8.92 6.26 -10.33
CA LYS A 27 -8.92 5.55 -11.62
C LYS A 27 -7.84 4.47 -11.64
N VAL A 28 -6.64 4.78 -11.14
CA VAL A 28 -5.54 3.82 -11.00
C VAL A 28 -5.91 2.70 -10.03
N LYS A 29 -6.47 3.03 -8.86
CA LYS A 29 -6.92 2.01 -7.88
C LYS A 29 -7.91 1.02 -8.49
N ARG A 30 -8.89 1.50 -9.26
CA ARG A 30 -9.85 0.65 -9.97
C ARG A 30 -9.21 -0.23 -11.05
N LEU A 31 -8.20 0.29 -11.74
CA LEU A 31 -7.46 -0.47 -12.75
C LEU A 31 -6.62 -1.57 -12.12
N SER A 32 -5.91 -1.28 -11.02
CA SER A 32 -5.12 -2.28 -10.29
C SER A 32 -6.01 -3.43 -9.83
N ALA A 33 -7.12 -3.13 -9.14
CA ALA A 33 -8.08 -4.14 -8.69
C ALA A 33 -8.60 -5.02 -9.85
N ARG A 34 -8.81 -4.44 -11.04
CA ARG A 34 -9.23 -5.19 -12.24
C ARG A 34 -8.09 -6.04 -12.85
N LYS A 35 -6.83 -5.68 -12.63
CA LYS A 35 -5.67 -6.36 -13.20
C LYS A 35 -5.26 -7.60 -12.39
N TRP A 36 -5.60 -7.65 -11.11
CA TRP A 36 -5.29 -8.79 -10.23
C TRP A 36 -6.29 -9.95 -10.31
N ASN A 37 -7.10 -10.05 -11.37
CA ASN A 37 -8.04 -11.16 -11.62
C ASN A 37 -7.38 -12.52 -11.95
N GLU A 38 -6.11 -12.72 -11.57
CA GLU A 38 -5.48 -14.04 -11.61
C GLU A 38 -5.79 -14.78 -10.30
N PRO A 39 -6.11 -16.09 -10.32
CA PRO A 39 -6.59 -16.83 -9.16
C PRO A 39 -5.61 -16.90 -7.97
N VAL A 40 -4.38 -16.44 -8.15
CA VAL A 40 -3.28 -16.57 -7.19
C VAL A 40 -2.95 -15.23 -6.50
N LYS A 41 -3.53 -14.11 -6.94
CA LYS A 41 -3.16 -12.78 -6.43
C LYS A 41 -4.36 -12.06 -5.83
N PHE A 42 -4.30 -11.80 -4.53
CA PHE A 42 -5.30 -11.06 -3.80
C PHE A 42 -4.72 -9.73 -3.29
N GLU A 43 -5.45 -8.63 -3.50
CA GLU A 43 -5.12 -7.34 -2.88
C GLU A 43 -5.55 -7.37 -1.40
N LEU A 44 -4.59 -7.55 -0.48
CA LEU A 44 -4.84 -7.46 0.95
C LEU A 44 -4.42 -6.09 1.49
N PHE A 45 -5.26 -5.50 2.35
CA PHE A 45 -4.92 -4.25 3.05
C PHE A 45 -4.30 -4.58 4.41
N MET A 46 -2.97 -4.62 4.45
CA MET A 46 -2.23 -4.79 5.70
C MET A 46 -2.30 -3.51 6.55
N PRO A 47 -2.45 -3.59 7.88
CA PRO A 47 -2.38 -2.42 8.74
C PRO A 47 -1.04 -1.69 8.59
N ALA A 48 -1.08 -0.36 8.51
CA ALA A 48 0.10 0.48 8.36
C ALA A 48 1.04 0.44 9.58
N CYS A 49 0.49 0.17 10.77
CA CYS A 49 1.25 -0.04 11.99
C CYS A 49 1.05 -1.49 12.44
N PRO A 50 1.92 -2.42 12.02
CA PRO A 50 1.86 -3.79 12.50
C PRO A 50 2.43 -3.87 13.92
N ARG A 51 2.11 -4.94 14.68
CA ARG A 51 2.63 -5.09 16.04
C ARG A 51 4.17 -5.07 16.05
N PRO A 52 4.82 -4.42 17.03
CA PRO A 52 6.29 -4.34 17.07
C PRO A 52 6.96 -5.72 17.11
N SER A 53 6.26 -6.75 17.63
CA SER A 53 6.75 -8.13 17.67
C SER A 53 6.72 -8.88 16.33
N CYS A 54 6.13 -8.32 15.26
CA CYS A 54 6.16 -8.98 13.95
C CYS A 54 7.44 -8.66 13.15
N GLY A 55 8.03 -7.48 13.34
CA GLY A 55 9.21 -7.04 12.59
C GLY A 55 10.52 -7.72 13.02
N ASN A 56 10.54 -8.29 14.23
CA ASN A 56 11.70 -9.00 14.79
C ASN A 56 11.55 -10.53 14.73
N ARG A 57 10.57 -11.04 13.97
CA ARG A 57 10.37 -12.48 13.83
C ARG A 57 11.22 -12.98 12.64
N PRO A 58 12.27 -13.80 12.86
CA PRO A 58 13.01 -14.36 11.74
C PRO A 58 12.06 -15.21 10.90
N ALA A 59 12.01 -14.96 9.60
CA ALA A 59 11.06 -15.53 8.65
C ALA A 59 11.28 -17.04 8.36
N GLY A 60 11.87 -17.78 9.29
CA GLY A 60 12.35 -19.15 9.05
C GLY A 60 12.63 -19.98 10.30
N SER A 61 11.89 -19.81 11.41
CA SER A 61 11.85 -20.90 12.39
C SER A 61 11.02 -22.04 11.80
N THR A 62 11.68 -22.85 10.97
CA THR A 62 11.28 -24.24 10.75
C THR A 62 11.01 -24.84 12.11
N THR A 63 9.74 -25.11 12.37
CA THR A 63 9.29 -25.93 13.49
C THR A 63 9.77 -27.36 13.22
N THR A 64 11.07 -27.61 13.42
CA THR A 64 11.56 -28.89 13.90
C THR A 64 11.10 -28.97 15.36
N ALA A 65 9.86 -29.37 15.55
CA ALA A 65 9.38 -29.91 16.81
C ALA A 65 8.60 -31.17 16.45
N THR A 66 9.36 -32.23 16.15
CA THR A 66 9.05 -33.58 16.62
C THR A 66 8.98 -33.56 18.15
N PRO A 67 8.34 -34.53 18.84
CA PRO A 67 8.11 -35.93 18.45
C PRO A 67 6.78 -36.25 17.76
#